data_AF-A0A3S4L0I7-F1
#
_entry.id   AF-A0A3S4L0I7-F1
#
_cell.length_a   1.000
_cell.length_b   1.000
_cell.length_c   1.000
_cell.angle_alpha   90.00
_cell.angle_beta   90.00
_cell.angle_gamma   90.00
#
_symmetry.space_group_name_H-M   'P 1'
#
loop_
_entity.id
_entity.type
_entity.pdbx_description
1 polymer ?
#
loop_
_entity_poly.entity_id
_entity_poly.type
_entity_poly.pdbx_seq_one_letter_code
_entity_poly.pdbx_strand_id
1 'polypeptide(L)'
;MNKKWVELFEKVIGRKPTPEEFIAGRDSGFDFKAIKSIAGVAIDQVASEAPRLGGQEPVEDLVNPLQQLWEERFFALYGRAPLPEEIESARSQNFEIVEGPAPAINFDETNQTTQVFAPVESPSEAPESLSQPVEAVAAAELPDQEEAVKKGKKKKEKKVKKEKKGKKKKVFFFSILTLLVLTLSGLGYYFSSTTGPQVTVDKLVTAIEQKDYREVASILSNDKDKWTKEEAQGLLDYMTAQKIDAIYELDHIAQSSKTGIVKDKNQNLLIGIEKADKKFGIFQEYRIETYPLEVTATTNLDDAKLKTSEKESTVLKKNQTTKLGKVHFAPRDMQLDGKTEVGKISSEVKLDPAQASKNKLDLTFNSEKRLLEIEFPEEVSNPTDIKVAVNGKEVGTSTLFEVDVVAHQEIEVHAVFSLNNESYTTEKAKVTIGETPDDDEVITLKLSKDVAKRLKDAETARKAKEEEAKKAEEKKTAITSFLQDYRTEIFSSVSSRSNTYSKYYDTSSDAYKEMVEWTTGGGVKKAEIDYYTPGVFNVLSVTEENGMVIVKTHEEYTVHYVTSRKDSQSSKDKTYTLKPVGDTYVITAIAVTAGN
;
A
#
# COMPACT_ATOMS: atom_id res chain seq x y z
N MET A 1 0.17 -23.89 -6.20
CA MET A 1 -0.19 -24.52 -7.50
C MET A 1 0.73 -25.69 -7.89
N ASN A 2 1.47 -26.24 -6.93
CA ASN A 2 2.83 -26.78 -7.10
C ASN A 2 2.85 -28.10 -7.91
N LYS A 3 1.82 -28.96 -7.79
CA LYS A 3 1.73 -30.22 -8.54
C LYS A 3 1.74 -30.01 -10.06
N LYS A 4 0.96 -29.03 -10.56
CA LYS A 4 0.91 -28.72 -12.00
C LYS A 4 2.24 -28.20 -12.53
N TRP A 5 3.00 -27.46 -11.71
CA TRP A 5 4.34 -26.99 -12.08
C TRP A 5 5.33 -28.15 -12.18
N VAL A 6 5.32 -29.09 -11.23
CA VAL A 6 6.16 -30.30 -11.29
C VAL A 6 5.79 -31.17 -12.49
N GLU A 7 4.50 -31.36 -12.79
CA GLU A 7 4.02 -32.06 -14.00
C GLU A 7 4.47 -31.38 -15.30
N LEU A 8 4.48 -30.03 -15.35
CA LEU A 8 5.00 -29.26 -16.49
C LEU A 8 6.53 -29.31 -16.59
N PHE A 9 7.25 -29.25 -15.46
CA PHE A 9 8.70 -29.40 -15.42
C PHE A 9 9.13 -30.77 -15.94
N GLU A 10 8.49 -31.84 -15.45
CA GLU A 10 8.69 -33.22 -15.94
C GLU A 10 8.42 -33.35 -17.44
N LYS A 11 7.40 -32.65 -17.96
CA LYS A 11 7.04 -32.66 -19.38
C LYS A 11 7.95 -31.82 -20.28
N VAL A 12 8.52 -30.73 -19.78
CA VAL A 12 9.34 -29.77 -20.55
C VAL A 12 10.83 -30.08 -20.48
N ILE A 13 11.31 -30.60 -19.34
CA ILE A 13 12.72 -30.91 -19.05
C ILE A 13 13.00 -32.43 -19.13
N GLY A 14 11.96 -33.27 -19.14
CA GLY A 14 12.08 -34.73 -19.27
C GLY A 14 12.49 -35.48 -18.00
N ARG A 15 12.64 -34.76 -16.87
CA ARG A 15 12.95 -35.32 -15.54
C ARG A 15 12.25 -34.52 -14.44
N LYS A 16 12.19 -35.08 -13.23
CA LYS A 16 11.73 -34.34 -12.05
C LYS A 16 12.69 -33.17 -11.74
N PRO A 17 12.20 -32.05 -11.18
CA PRO A 17 13.06 -30.99 -10.67
C PRO A 17 13.91 -31.48 -9.49
N THR A 18 15.12 -30.93 -9.35
CA THR A 18 15.95 -31.10 -8.14
C THR A 18 15.35 -30.31 -6.96
N PRO A 19 15.82 -30.53 -5.72
CA PRO A 19 15.45 -29.67 -4.60
C PRO A 19 15.78 -28.19 -4.84
N GLU A 20 16.92 -27.87 -5.47
CA GLU A 20 17.27 -26.48 -5.80
C GLU A 20 16.32 -25.90 -6.85
N GLU A 21 16.01 -26.64 -7.92
CA GLU A 21 15.08 -26.19 -8.96
C GLU A 21 13.64 -26.03 -8.43
N PHE A 22 13.23 -26.84 -7.45
CA PHE A 22 11.93 -26.70 -6.80
C PHE A 22 11.90 -25.51 -5.82
N ILE A 23 13.03 -25.18 -5.18
CA ILE A 23 13.19 -23.96 -4.39
C ILE A 23 13.13 -22.73 -5.30
N ALA A 24 13.94 -22.69 -6.36
CA ALA A 24 13.90 -21.62 -7.37
C ALA A 24 12.50 -21.50 -8.01
N GLY A 25 11.83 -22.63 -8.26
CA GLY A 25 10.44 -22.67 -8.73
C GLY A 25 9.44 -22.10 -7.73
N ARG A 26 9.61 -22.34 -6.42
CA ARG A 26 8.80 -21.72 -5.36
C ARG A 26 9.06 -20.20 -5.32
N ASP A 27 10.33 -19.81 -5.39
CA ASP A 27 10.77 -18.43 -5.24
C ASP A 27 10.40 -17.58 -6.47
N SER A 28 10.22 -18.22 -7.64
CA SER A 28 9.61 -17.63 -8.84
C SER A 28 8.08 -17.84 -8.92
N GLY A 29 7.39 -18.01 -7.79
CA GLY A 29 5.92 -18.12 -7.73
C GLY A 29 5.30 -19.34 -8.43
N PHE A 30 6.11 -20.32 -8.82
CA PHE A 30 5.80 -21.41 -9.75
C PHE A 30 5.35 -20.92 -11.15
N ASP A 31 6.00 -19.90 -11.70
CA ASP A 31 5.84 -19.53 -13.11
C ASP A 31 6.26 -20.67 -14.06
N PHE A 32 5.48 -20.86 -15.14
CA PHE A 32 5.71 -21.85 -16.17
C PHE A 32 6.70 -21.38 -17.26
N LYS A 33 6.91 -20.07 -17.45
CA LYS A 33 7.90 -19.56 -18.42
C LYS A 33 9.32 -19.74 -17.88
N ALA A 34 9.53 -19.50 -16.59
CA ALA A 34 10.80 -19.66 -15.89
C ALA A 34 11.38 -21.09 -15.90
N ILE A 35 10.55 -22.13 -16.14
CA ILE A 35 10.95 -23.55 -16.10
C ILE A 35 12.24 -23.84 -16.89
N LYS A 36 12.40 -23.29 -18.11
CA LYS A 36 13.60 -23.52 -18.92
C LYS A 36 14.86 -22.85 -18.36
N SER A 37 14.71 -21.62 -17.85
CA SER A 37 15.79 -20.85 -17.24
C SER A 37 16.26 -21.48 -15.92
N ILE A 38 15.30 -21.91 -15.07
CA ILE A 38 15.56 -22.61 -13.81
C ILE A 38 16.31 -23.93 -14.07
N ALA A 39 15.95 -24.66 -15.13
CA ALA A 39 16.62 -25.89 -15.55
C ALA A 39 17.95 -25.67 -16.31
N GLY A 40 18.43 -24.43 -16.45
CA GLY A 40 19.68 -24.10 -17.14
C GLY A 40 19.69 -24.37 -18.65
N VAL A 41 18.52 -24.52 -19.28
CA VAL A 41 18.42 -24.86 -20.71
C VAL A 41 18.55 -23.60 -21.55
N ALA A 42 19.68 -23.46 -22.25
CA ALA A 42 19.93 -22.37 -23.19
C ALA A 42 18.81 -22.25 -24.23
N ILE A 43 18.40 -21.01 -24.53
CA ILE A 43 17.27 -20.73 -25.39
C ILE A 43 17.78 -20.51 -26.83
N ASP A 44 17.70 -21.55 -27.66
CA ASP A 44 17.98 -21.42 -29.10
C ASP A 44 17.01 -20.43 -29.76
N GLN A 45 17.54 -19.26 -30.17
CA GLN A 45 16.91 -18.41 -31.18
C GLN A 45 17.64 -18.60 -32.52
N VAL A 46 16.90 -18.99 -33.55
CA VAL A 46 17.47 -19.40 -34.83
C VAL A 46 17.62 -18.22 -35.79
N ALA A 47 18.88 -17.83 -35.99
CA ALA A 47 19.48 -17.26 -37.20
C ALA A 47 18.83 -16.06 -37.93
N SER A 48 19.63 -14.99 -38.02
CA SER A 48 19.93 -14.37 -39.32
C SER A 48 21.46 -14.23 -39.46
N GLU A 49 21.95 -13.94 -40.66
CA GLU A 49 23.35 -14.18 -41.05
C GLU A 49 24.34 -13.08 -40.63
N ALA A 50 25.61 -13.46 -40.50
CA ALA A 50 26.73 -12.55 -40.30
C ALA A 50 27.88 -12.86 -41.29
N PRO A 51 28.49 -11.84 -41.92
CA PRO A 51 29.84 -11.94 -42.47
C PRO A 51 30.88 -11.68 -41.36
N ARG A 52 31.88 -12.57 -41.23
CA ARG A 52 33.04 -12.35 -40.35
C ARG A 52 34.08 -11.48 -41.07
N LEU A 53 34.67 -10.49 -40.39
CA LEU A 53 36.07 -10.51 -39.90
C LEU A 53 36.60 -9.11 -39.52
N GLY A 54 37.36 -9.04 -38.42
CA GLY A 54 38.44 -8.08 -38.26
C GLY A 54 38.34 -7.11 -37.06
N GLY A 55 39.47 -6.95 -36.36
CA GLY A 55 39.74 -5.80 -35.48
C GLY A 55 39.35 -5.95 -34.00
N GLN A 56 40.29 -5.62 -33.13
CA GLN A 56 39.99 -5.05 -31.81
C GLN A 56 40.01 -3.53 -31.95
N GLU A 57 39.00 -2.84 -31.43
CA GLU A 57 39.12 -1.58 -30.68
C GLU A 57 37.77 -1.30 -29.98
N PRO A 58 37.72 -0.48 -28.91
CA PRO A 58 36.54 -0.35 -28.07
C PRO A 58 35.44 0.45 -28.76
N VAL A 59 34.18 0.01 -28.59
CA VAL A 59 33.00 0.81 -28.91
C VAL A 59 32.57 1.51 -27.62
N GLU A 60 32.41 2.82 -27.68
CA GLU A 60 32.03 3.67 -26.56
C GLU A 60 30.60 3.33 -26.08
N ASP A 61 30.42 3.19 -24.76
CA ASP A 61 29.08 3.24 -24.17
C ASP A 61 28.41 4.58 -24.53
N LEU A 62 27.09 4.56 -24.75
CA LEU A 62 26.35 5.74 -25.18
C LEU A 62 26.15 6.73 -24.01
N VAL A 63 27.22 7.45 -23.65
CA VAL A 63 27.29 8.20 -22.39
C VAL A 63 26.23 9.31 -22.34
N ASN A 64 25.51 9.38 -21.23
CA ASN A 64 24.59 10.49 -20.95
C ASN A 64 25.41 11.78 -20.73
N PRO A 65 25.26 12.81 -21.58
CA PRO A 65 26.07 14.03 -21.47
C PRO A 65 25.75 14.84 -20.21
N LEU A 66 24.55 14.69 -19.63
CA LEU A 66 24.21 15.31 -18.34
C LEU A 66 24.94 14.61 -17.18
N GLN A 67 25.12 13.29 -17.26
CA GLN A 67 25.88 12.54 -16.28
C GLN A 67 27.36 12.94 -16.32
N GLN A 68 27.99 13.03 -17.51
CA GLN A 68 29.38 13.52 -17.63
C GLN A 68 29.55 14.92 -17.04
N LEU A 69 28.68 15.87 -17.40
CA LEU A 69 28.77 17.25 -16.93
C LEU A 69 28.59 17.37 -15.41
N TRP A 70 27.78 16.49 -14.82
CA TRP A 70 27.60 16.38 -13.37
C TRP A 70 28.80 15.71 -12.70
N GLU A 71 29.35 14.63 -13.26
CA GLU A 71 30.54 13.93 -12.75
C GLU A 71 31.79 14.83 -12.76
N GLU A 72 32.01 15.62 -13.82
CA GLU A 72 33.08 16.63 -13.88
C GLU A 72 32.91 17.69 -12.77
N ARG A 73 31.68 18.14 -12.53
CA ARG A 73 31.37 19.13 -11.48
C ARG A 73 31.53 18.54 -10.08
N PHE A 74 31.12 17.29 -9.89
CA PHE A 74 31.35 16.55 -8.66
C PHE A 74 32.85 16.42 -8.36
N PHE A 75 33.66 16.04 -9.37
CA PHE A 75 35.11 15.97 -9.24
C PHE A 75 35.74 17.34 -8.92
N ALA A 76 35.26 18.42 -9.55
CA ALA A 76 35.73 19.78 -9.29
C ALA A 76 35.37 20.30 -7.88
N LEU A 77 34.26 19.84 -7.29
CA LEU A 77 33.83 20.21 -5.94
C LEU A 77 34.46 19.35 -4.83
N TYR A 78 34.59 18.04 -5.04
CA TYR A 78 34.96 17.08 -4.00
C TYR A 78 36.32 16.39 -4.22
N GLY A 79 37.01 16.67 -5.33
CA GLY A 79 38.37 16.16 -5.62
C GLY A 79 38.46 14.66 -5.89
N ARG A 80 37.32 13.98 -6.07
CA ARG A 80 37.21 12.54 -6.35
C ARG A 80 36.07 12.27 -7.34
N ALA A 81 36.10 11.10 -7.98
CA ALA A 81 34.93 10.61 -8.70
C ALA A 81 33.75 10.33 -7.73
N PRO A 82 32.50 10.49 -8.18
CA PRO A 82 31.33 10.06 -7.42
C PRO A 82 31.25 8.53 -7.32
N LEU A 83 30.62 8.05 -6.25
CA LEU A 83 30.30 6.64 -6.02
C LEU A 83 29.03 6.24 -6.80
N PRO A 84 28.77 4.93 -7.04
CA PRO A 84 27.55 4.47 -7.71
C PRO A 84 26.27 5.01 -7.06
N GLU A 85 26.20 4.99 -5.72
CA GLU A 85 25.10 5.54 -4.93
C GLU A 85 24.87 7.04 -5.18
N GLU A 86 25.94 7.80 -5.41
CA GLU A 86 25.87 9.24 -5.68
C GLU A 86 25.43 9.51 -7.13
N ILE A 87 25.84 8.65 -8.08
CA ILE A 87 25.38 8.67 -9.48
C ILE A 87 23.90 8.27 -9.58
N GLU A 88 23.44 7.32 -8.77
CA GLU A 88 22.02 6.92 -8.69
C GLU A 88 21.17 8.01 -8.04
N SER A 89 21.67 8.63 -6.96
CA SER A 89 21.03 9.81 -6.34
C SER A 89 20.92 10.98 -7.33
N ALA A 90 22.00 11.30 -8.04
CA ALA A 90 21.99 12.34 -9.08
C ALA A 90 21.05 12.00 -10.24
N ARG A 91 20.99 10.73 -10.66
CA ARG A 91 20.05 10.23 -11.67
C ARG A 91 18.59 10.40 -11.24
N SER A 92 18.28 10.18 -9.96
CA SER A 92 16.94 10.45 -9.40
C SER A 92 16.57 11.94 -9.45
N GLN A 93 17.56 12.82 -9.43
CA GLN A 93 17.43 14.27 -9.55
C GLN A 93 17.69 14.77 -10.99
N ASN A 94 17.69 13.87 -11.99
CA ASN A 94 17.97 14.16 -13.40
C ASN A 94 19.26 14.97 -13.65
N PHE A 95 20.27 14.79 -12.77
CA PHE A 95 21.55 15.50 -12.74
C PHE A 95 21.43 17.03 -12.57
N GLU A 96 20.36 17.51 -11.93
CA GLU A 96 20.15 18.94 -11.65
C GLU A 96 21.23 19.51 -10.71
N ILE A 97 21.84 20.64 -11.10
CA ILE A 97 22.96 21.26 -10.40
C ILE A 97 22.45 22.40 -9.51
N VAL A 98 22.14 22.08 -8.26
CA VAL A 98 21.69 23.07 -7.25
C VAL A 98 22.91 23.75 -6.60
N GLU A 99 23.04 25.07 -6.76
CA GLU A 99 24.09 25.86 -6.09
C GLU A 99 23.77 26.09 -4.59
N GLY A 100 24.03 25.07 -3.76
CA GLY A 100 23.95 25.18 -2.31
C GLY A 100 24.71 24.05 -1.61
N PRO A 101 25.27 24.28 -0.40
CA PRO A 101 25.93 23.22 0.36
C PRO A 101 24.90 22.18 0.83
N ALA A 102 25.04 20.94 0.37
CA ALA A 102 24.20 19.83 0.79
C ALA A 102 24.32 19.58 2.32
N PRO A 103 23.26 19.13 3.00
CA PRO A 103 23.32 18.82 4.42
C PRO A 103 24.26 17.64 4.67
N ALA A 104 25.16 17.79 5.65
CA ALA A 104 26.04 16.70 6.05
C ALA A 104 25.24 15.54 6.67
N ILE A 105 25.26 14.38 6.02
CA ILE A 105 24.70 13.15 6.56
C ILE A 105 25.61 12.70 7.71
N ASN A 106 25.11 12.75 8.95
CA ASN A 106 25.77 12.09 10.06
C ASN A 106 25.51 10.59 9.95
N PHE A 107 26.57 9.81 9.71
CA PHE A 107 26.54 8.37 9.91
C PHE A 107 26.66 8.09 11.40
N ASP A 108 25.61 7.54 12.01
CA ASP A 108 25.62 7.11 13.41
C ASP A 108 26.35 5.74 13.50
N GLU A 109 27.67 5.77 13.58
CA GLU A 109 28.50 4.56 13.66
C GLU A 109 28.19 3.78 14.95
N THR A 110 27.86 2.49 14.81
CA THR A 110 27.51 1.62 15.94
C THR A 110 28.68 1.45 16.91
N ASN A 111 28.47 1.85 18.16
CA ASN A 111 29.46 1.76 19.23
C ASN A 111 29.96 0.30 19.46
N GLN A 112 31.25 0.07 19.20
CA GLN A 112 32.04 -0.97 19.88
C GLN A 112 33.26 -0.34 20.57
N THR A 113 33.02 0.30 21.71
CA THR A 113 34.08 0.90 22.53
C THR A 113 34.98 -0.18 23.14
N THR A 114 36.14 -0.36 22.52
CA THR A 114 37.26 -1.06 23.17
C THR A 114 37.66 -0.30 24.44
N GLN A 115 37.41 -0.88 25.61
CA GLN A 115 37.94 -0.35 26.86
C GLN A 115 39.33 -0.93 27.15
N VAL A 116 40.29 -0.06 27.45
CA VAL A 116 41.58 -0.44 28.03
C VAL A 116 41.83 0.43 29.25
N PHE A 117 41.76 -0.20 30.43
CA PHE A 117 42.47 0.26 31.62
C PHE A 117 43.11 -0.96 32.32
N ALA A 118 44.26 -0.71 32.94
CA ALA A 118 45.20 -1.73 33.42
C ALA A 118 44.95 -2.06 34.93
N PRO A 119 45.68 -3.01 35.54
CA PRO A 119 45.11 -3.98 36.49
C PRO A 119 45.35 -3.68 37.98
N VAL A 120 44.71 -4.44 38.87
CA VAL A 120 45.33 -4.99 40.11
C VAL A 120 44.49 -6.12 40.75
N GLU A 121 45.20 -7.16 41.24
CA GLU A 121 44.91 -8.16 42.29
C GLU A 121 43.52 -8.85 42.48
N SER A 122 43.50 -10.14 42.11
CA SER A 122 43.38 -11.34 42.99
C SER A 122 42.14 -11.62 43.90
N PRO A 123 41.89 -12.90 44.28
CA PRO A 123 40.54 -13.37 44.64
C PRO A 123 40.36 -13.95 46.07
N SER A 124 39.11 -14.25 46.48
CA SER A 124 38.83 -15.39 47.37
C SER A 124 37.41 -15.99 47.25
N GLU A 125 37.34 -17.28 47.59
CA GLU A 125 36.26 -18.07 48.23
C GLU A 125 34.76 -17.89 47.91
N ALA A 126 34.21 -18.91 47.24
CA ALA A 126 33.36 -19.99 47.79
C ALA A 126 31.99 -19.69 48.48
N PRO A 127 31.02 -20.67 48.49
CA PRO A 127 29.60 -20.39 48.76
C PRO A 127 28.98 -21.11 49.98
N GLU A 128 27.89 -20.55 50.54
CA GLU A 128 26.82 -21.21 51.34
C GLU A 128 25.75 -20.15 51.76
N SER A 129 24.53 -20.41 52.25
CA SER A 129 23.69 -21.63 52.37
C SER A 129 22.18 -21.23 52.47
N LEU A 130 21.30 -22.21 52.66
CA LEU A 130 19.85 -22.06 52.94
C LEU A 130 19.57 -21.56 54.38
N SER A 131 18.40 -20.94 54.62
CA SER A 131 17.32 -21.49 55.50
C SER A 131 16.33 -20.44 56.06
N GLN A 132 15.08 -20.86 56.27
CA GLN A 132 14.14 -20.25 57.25
C GLN A 132 14.43 -20.81 58.66
N PRO A 133 13.91 -20.24 59.77
CA PRO A 133 12.90 -21.02 60.52
C PRO A 133 11.84 -20.25 61.39
N VAL A 134 10.56 -20.69 61.30
CA VAL A 134 9.72 -21.29 62.38
C VAL A 134 9.20 -20.47 63.61
N GLU A 135 7.95 -20.77 64.04
CA GLU A 135 7.28 -20.55 65.38
C GLU A 135 6.98 -19.10 65.90
N ALA A 136 6.05 -18.82 66.85
CA ALA A 136 4.88 -19.55 67.40
C ALA A 136 3.90 -18.68 68.27
N VAL A 137 2.64 -19.13 68.37
CA VAL A 137 1.71 -19.17 69.54
C VAL A 137 1.80 -18.14 70.69
N ALA A 138 0.66 -17.47 70.98
CA ALA A 138 0.17 -17.14 72.35
C ALA A 138 -1.33 -16.71 72.35
N ALA A 139 -2.02 -16.69 73.51
CA ALA A 139 -3.44 -16.31 73.65
C ALA A 139 -3.81 -15.74 75.06
N ALA A 140 -4.83 -14.87 75.14
CA ALA A 140 -5.63 -14.45 76.32
C ALA A 140 -6.78 -13.52 75.84
N GLU A 141 -8.08 -13.78 76.05
CA GLU A 141 -8.97 -13.51 77.22
C GLU A 141 -9.55 -12.07 77.36
N LEU A 142 -10.86 -11.92 77.02
CA LEU A 142 -12.02 -11.34 77.79
C LEU A 142 -11.93 -9.96 78.53
N PRO A 143 -13.04 -9.32 79.04
CA PRO A 143 -14.47 -9.71 79.11
C PRO A 143 -15.54 -8.62 78.71
N ASP A 144 -16.83 -8.91 78.96
CA ASP A 144 -17.99 -8.01 79.26
C ASP A 144 -18.66 -7.12 78.17
N GLN A 145 -19.98 -6.78 78.18
CA GLN A 145 -21.10 -7.02 79.14
C GLN A 145 -22.55 -6.97 78.51
N GLU A 146 -23.53 -7.66 79.15
CA GLU A 146 -25.03 -7.54 79.22
C GLU A 146 -25.99 -7.34 77.99
N GLU A 147 -27.24 -7.91 77.91
CA GLU A 147 -27.96 -9.02 78.64
C GLU A 147 -28.75 -9.98 77.67
N ALA A 148 -30.07 -9.98 77.35
CA ALA A 148 -31.27 -9.24 77.80
C ALA A 148 -32.62 -10.04 77.66
N VAL A 149 -33.07 -10.69 78.75
CA VAL A 149 -34.48 -10.90 79.20
C VAL A 149 -35.48 -11.87 78.47
N LYS A 150 -35.56 -13.11 79.00
CA LYS A 150 -36.76 -13.90 79.46
C LYS A 150 -37.99 -14.18 78.54
N LYS A 151 -38.21 -15.49 78.23
CA LYS A 151 -39.40 -16.37 78.55
C LYS A 151 -39.49 -17.59 77.59
N GLY A 152 -39.75 -18.86 77.97
CA GLY A 152 -39.67 -19.53 79.28
C GLY A 152 -40.85 -20.46 79.65
N LYS A 153 -40.75 -21.81 79.44
CA LYS A 153 -41.54 -22.81 80.21
C LYS A 153 -41.08 -24.30 80.14
N LYS A 154 -40.67 -24.80 81.32
CA LYS A 154 -40.87 -26.15 81.91
C LYS A 154 -40.43 -27.46 81.20
N LYS A 155 -39.34 -28.03 81.74
CA LYS A 155 -39.09 -29.48 81.97
C LYS A 155 -40.34 -30.28 82.39
N LYS A 156 -40.35 -31.59 82.05
CA LYS A 156 -40.24 -32.67 83.06
C LYS A 156 -39.93 -34.06 82.46
N GLU A 157 -38.86 -34.68 82.93
CA GLU A 157 -38.64 -36.13 82.83
C GLU A 157 -39.53 -36.90 83.84
N LYS A 158 -39.74 -38.21 83.62
CA LYS A 158 -39.86 -39.16 84.72
C LYS A 158 -39.38 -40.57 84.32
N LYS A 159 -38.78 -41.29 85.28
CA LYS A 159 -38.06 -42.55 85.05
C LYS A 159 -38.97 -43.78 84.87
N VAL A 160 -38.58 -44.62 83.92
CA VAL A 160 -38.48 -46.10 83.96
C VAL A 160 -39.34 -46.87 84.98
N LYS A 161 -40.13 -47.83 84.47
CA LYS A 161 -40.30 -49.15 85.09
C LYS A 161 -40.12 -50.26 84.04
N LYS A 162 -39.88 -51.50 84.47
CA LYS A 162 -39.28 -52.58 83.67
C LYS A 162 -40.17 -53.84 83.68
N GLU A 163 -39.97 -54.70 82.66
CA GLU A 163 -40.22 -56.16 82.62
C GLU A 163 -41.42 -56.74 81.81
N LYS A 164 -41.00 -57.60 80.85
CA LYS A 164 -41.53 -58.96 80.51
C LYS A 164 -42.76 -59.18 79.60
N LYS A 165 -42.39 -59.44 78.32
CA LYS A 165 -42.80 -60.58 77.46
C LYS A 165 -44.25 -60.67 76.93
N GLY A 166 -44.40 -60.28 75.66
CA GLY A 166 -45.15 -61.03 74.65
C GLY A 166 -44.23 -61.34 73.45
N LYS A 167 -44.31 -62.55 72.84
CA LYS A 167 -43.49 -62.95 71.67
C LYS A 167 -44.29 -62.87 70.36
N LYS A 168 -43.56 -62.85 69.23
CA LYS A 168 -44.00 -63.08 67.82
C LYS A 168 -44.60 -61.89 67.03
N LYS A 169 -43.72 -60.99 66.56
CA LYS A 169 -43.69 -60.41 65.18
C LYS A 169 -42.49 -59.45 65.05
N LYS A 170 -41.30 -59.99 64.71
CA LYS A 170 -40.05 -59.20 64.62
C LYS A 170 -39.18 -59.45 63.37
N VAL A 171 -39.72 -60.16 62.37
CA VAL A 171 -39.02 -60.46 61.11
C VAL A 171 -39.36 -59.45 60.00
N PHE A 172 -40.59 -58.94 59.97
CA PHE A 172 -41.10 -58.13 58.86
C PHE A 172 -40.46 -56.73 58.76
N PHE A 173 -40.20 -56.05 59.88
CA PHE A 173 -39.58 -54.71 59.87
C PHE A 173 -38.12 -54.73 59.41
N PHE A 174 -37.35 -55.77 59.75
CA PHE A 174 -35.99 -55.92 59.21
C PHE A 174 -36.01 -56.25 57.72
N SER A 175 -36.94 -57.11 57.26
CA SER A 175 -37.10 -57.39 55.83
C SER A 175 -37.49 -56.15 55.02
N ILE A 176 -38.41 -55.31 55.51
CA ILE A 176 -38.76 -54.05 54.86
C ILE A 176 -37.57 -53.08 54.88
N LEU A 177 -36.84 -52.96 55.98
CA LEU A 177 -35.70 -52.05 56.06
C LEU A 177 -34.51 -52.50 55.19
N THR A 178 -34.21 -53.80 55.10
CA THR A 178 -33.18 -54.30 54.18
C THR A 178 -33.62 -54.21 52.73
N LEU A 179 -34.92 -54.41 52.43
CA LEU A 179 -35.44 -54.19 51.08
C LEU A 179 -35.39 -52.70 50.71
N LEU A 180 -35.72 -51.79 51.65
CA LEU A 180 -35.59 -50.34 51.47
C LEU A 180 -34.13 -49.92 51.27
N VAL A 181 -33.20 -50.48 52.04
CA VAL A 181 -31.76 -50.20 51.86
C VAL A 181 -31.27 -50.77 50.54
N LEU A 182 -31.70 -51.96 50.10
CA LEU A 182 -31.37 -52.52 48.79
C LEU A 182 -31.97 -51.71 47.64
N THR A 183 -33.22 -51.25 47.72
CA THR A 183 -33.80 -50.38 46.69
C THR A 183 -33.18 -48.98 46.69
N LEU A 184 -32.87 -48.40 47.86
CA LEU A 184 -32.12 -47.14 47.95
C LEU A 184 -30.66 -47.29 47.48
N SER A 185 -30.07 -48.49 47.57
CA SER A 185 -28.72 -48.78 47.05
C SER A 185 -28.76 -49.02 45.54
N GLY A 186 -29.80 -49.67 45.00
CA GLY A 186 -30.04 -49.81 43.57
C GLY A 186 -30.37 -48.48 42.90
N LEU A 187 -31.24 -47.67 43.53
CA LEU A 187 -31.50 -46.27 43.16
C LEU A 187 -30.24 -45.43 43.30
N GLY A 188 -29.46 -45.61 44.37
CA GLY A 188 -28.21 -44.89 44.59
C GLY A 188 -27.14 -45.22 43.55
N TYR A 189 -27.06 -46.49 43.12
CA TYR A 189 -26.21 -46.92 42.02
C TYR A 189 -26.72 -46.36 40.68
N TYR A 190 -28.02 -46.44 40.41
CA TYR A 190 -28.66 -45.90 39.20
C TYR A 190 -28.52 -44.37 39.08
N PHE A 191 -28.66 -43.63 40.18
CA PHE A 191 -28.37 -42.19 40.20
C PHE A 191 -26.87 -41.92 40.07
N SER A 192 -26.01 -42.67 40.76
CA SER A 192 -24.55 -42.56 40.57
C SER A 192 -24.09 -42.92 39.15
N SER A 193 -24.85 -43.73 38.40
CA SER A 193 -24.61 -44.09 37.00
C SER A 193 -25.42 -43.24 36.01
N THR A 194 -26.11 -42.18 36.46
CA THR A 194 -26.80 -41.19 35.60
C THR A 194 -26.41 -39.74 35.91
N THR A 195 -25.76 -39.47 37.06
CA THR A 195 -25.20 -38.16 37.42
C THR A 195 -23.67 -38.14 37.52
N GLY A 196 -22.99 -39.24 37.19
CA GLY A 196 -21.52 -39.33 37.22
C GLY A 196 -20.83 -38.50 36.11
N PRO A 197 -19.52 -38.19 36.26
CA PRO A 197 -18.79 -37.37 35.29
C PRO A 197 -18.78 -38.01 33.90
N GLN A 198 -18.64 -39.33 33.81
CA GLN A 198 -18.70 -40.10 32.56
C GLN A 198 -19.99 -39.80 31.78
N VAL A 199 -21.16 -39.83 32.44
CA VAL A 199 -22.47 -39.57 31.79
C VAL A 199 -22.58 -38.14 31.24
N THR A 200 -21.78 -37.22 31.76
CA THR A 200 -21.69 -35.84 31.26
C THR A 200 -20.78 -35.77 30.03
N VAL A 201 -19.67 -36.52 30.03
CA VAL A 201 -18.77 -36.68 28.88
C VAL A 201 -19.47 -37.45 27.76
N ASP A 202 -20.08 -38.60 28.01
CA ASP A 202 -20.74 -39.45 27.01
C ASP A 202 -21.79 -38.67 26.19
N LYS A 203 -22.51 -37.72 26.82
CA LYS A 203 -23.42 -36.80 26.13
C LYS A 203 -22.70 -35.82 25.20
N LEU A 204 -21.62 -35.21 25.69
CA LEU A 204 -20.80 -34.28 24.91
C LEU A 204 -20.16 -35.01 23.72
N VAL A 205 -19.62 -36.21 23.94
CA VAL A 205 -19.08 -37.12 22.91
C VAL A 205 -20.16 -37.41 21.87
N THR A 206 -21.35 -37.84 22.30
CA THR A 206 -22.49 -38.12 21.40
C THR A 206 -22.84 -36.90 20.54
N ALA A 207 -22.89 -35.70 21.13
CA ALA A 207 -23.18 -34.46 20.40
C ALA A 207 -22.06 -34.08 19.41
N ILE A 208 -20.79 -34.26 19.78
CA ILE A 208 -19.63 -34.00 18.91
C ILE A 208 -19.58 -34.99 17.74
N GLU A 209 -19.75 -36.29 17.98
CA GLU A 209 -19.75 -37.34 16.95
C GLU A 209 -20.90 -37.16 15.96
N GLN A 210 -22.09 -36.78 16.45
CA GLN A 210 -23.25 -36.46 15.61
C GLN A 210 -23.17 -35.07 14.95
N LYS A 211 -22.17 -34.26 15.31
CA LYS A 211 -21.99 -32.85 14.89
C LYS A 211 -23.18 -31.95 15.26
N ASP A 212 -23.92 -32.29 16.32
CA ASP A 212 -24.96 -31.43 16.87
C ASP A 212 -24.33 -30.38 17.80
N TYR A 213 -23.73 -29.37 17.18
CA TYR A 213 -23.16 -28.24 17.89
C TYR A 213 -24.21 -27.41 18.67
N ARG A 214 -25.53 -27.62 18.47
CA ARG A 214 -26.57 -27.02 19.33
C ARG A 214 -26.68 -27.76 20.65
N GLU A 215 -26.62 -29.09 20.63
CA GLU A 215 -26.56 -29.87 21.86
C GLU A 215 -25.20 -29.72 22.57
N VAL A 216 -24.08 -29.55 21.84
CA VAL A 216 -22.81 -29.12 22.46
C VAL A 216 -23.01 -27.77 23.18
N ALA A 217 -23.55 -26.75 22.52
CA ALA A 217 -23.82 -25.45 23.15
C ALA A 217 -24.79 -25.53 24.35
N SER A 218 -25.78 -26.43 24.27
CA SER A 218 -26.70 -26.77 25.38
C SER A 218 -25.95 -27.35 26.58
N ILE A 219 -24.97 -28.23 26.36
CA ILE A 219 -24.13 -28.88 27.38
C ILE A 219 -23.10 -27.92 28.01
N LEU A 220 -22.54 -26.98 27.23
CA LEU A 220 -21.62 -25.95 27.74
C LEU A 220 -22.36 -24.82 28.50
N SER A 221 -23.64 -24.62 28.22
CA SER A 221 -24.46 -23.59 28.86
C SER A 221 -24.85 -23.93 30.30
N ASN A 222 -24.90 -22.90 31.15
CA ASN A 222 -25.47 -22.96 32.50
C ASN A 222 -26.55 -21.87 32.69
N ASP A 223 -27.05 -21.64 33.90
CA ASP A 223 -28.13 -20.65 34.12
C ASP A 223 -27.70 -19.18 33.91
N LYS A 224 -26.40 -18.89 33.97
CA LYS A 224 -25.83 -17.53 33.88
C LYS A 224 -25.06 -17.28 32.59
N ASP A 225 -24.49 -18.34 32.02
CA ASP A 225 -23.63 -18.32 30.83
C ASP A 225 -24.29 -19.14 29.72
N LYS A 226 -24.48 -18.57 28.53
CA LYS A 226 -25.26 -19.17 27.44
C LYS A 226 -24.44 -19.18 26.15
N TRP A 227 -23.97 -20.37 25.77
CA TRP A 227 -23.22 -20.60 24.56
C TRP A 227 -24.14 -20.67 23.34
N THR A 228 -23.71 -20.08 22.22
CA THR A 228 -24.30 -20.32 20.91
C THR A 228 -23.69 -21.57 20.24
N LYS A 229 -24.36 -22.08 19.20
CA LYS A 229 -23.86 -23.18 18.36
C LYS A 229 -22.50 -22.81 17.75
N GLU A 230 -22.37 -21.57 17.31
CA GLU A 230 -21.20 -21.03 16.62
C GLU A 230 -19.99 -20.92 17.57
N GLU A 231 -20.19 -20.43 18.80
CA GLU A 231 -19.14 -20.40 19.83
C GLU A 231 -18.70 -21.81 20.26
N ALA A 232 -19.68 -22.71 20.46
CA ALA A 232 -19.41 -24.10 20.84
C ALA A 232 -18.63 -24.87 19.75
N GLN A 233 -18.94 -24.59 18.47
CA GLN A 233 -18.16 -25.11 17.36
C GLN A 233 -16.75 -24.49 17.33
N GLY A 234 -16.63 -23.17 17.48
CA GLY A 234 -15.35 -22.45 17.45
C GLY A 234 -14.35 -22.91 18.52
N LEU A 235 -14.81 -23.26 19.72
CA LEU A 235 -13.98 -23.88 20.77
C LEU A 235 -13.42 -25.24 20.33
N LEU A 236 -14.26 -26.10 19.73
CA LEU A 236 -13.86 -27.44 19.30
C LEU A 236 -12.94 -27.40 18.06
N ASP A 237 -13.21 -26.50 17.13
CA ASP A 237 -12.37 -26.27 15.95
C ASP A 237 -10.98 -25.76 16.40
N TYR A 238 -10.92 -24.85 17.38
CA TYR A 238 -9.66 -24.41 18.01
C TYR A 238 -8.90 -25.55 18.70
N MET A 239 -9.57 -26.35 19.54
CA MET A 239 -8.94 -27.49 20.23
C MET A 239 -8.35 -28.47 19.21
N THR A 240 -9.10 -28.78 18.15
CA THR A 240 -8.67 -29.63 17.04
C THR A 240 -7.44 -29.06 16.33
N ALA A 241 -7.42 -27.75 16.04
CA ALA A 241 -6.26 -27.08 15.42
C ALA A 241 -5.00 -27.12 16.31
N GLN A 242 -5.16 -27.02 17.64
CA GLN A 242 -4.05 -27.18 18.59
C GLN A 242 -3.58 -28.63 18.80
N LYS A 243 -4.30 -29.60 18.21
CA LYS A 243 -4.14 -31.06 18.37
C LYS A 243 -4.49 -31.56 19.78
N ILE A 244 -5.50 -30.92 20.39
CA ILE A 244 -6.09 -31.31 21.68
C ILE A 244 -7.39 -32.06 21.38
N ASP A 245 -7.42 -33.36 21.63
CA ASP A 245 -8.63 -34.16 21.48
C ASP A 245 -9.53 -33.96 22.71
N ALA A 246 -10.60 -33.18 22.53
CA ALA A 246 -11.55 -32.85 23.60
C ALA A 246 -12.27 -34.08 24.17
N ILE A 247 -12.44 -35.14 23.39
CA ILE A 247 -13.10 -36.38 23.81
C ILE A 247 -12.13 -37.16 24.71
N TYR A 248 -10.90 -37.38 24.23
CA TYR A 248 -9.87 -38.12 24.95
C TYR A 248 -9.52 -37.48 26.30
N GLU A 249 -9.29 -36.16 26.33
CA GLU A 249 -8.89 -35.45 27.54
C GLU A 249 -10.01 -35.45 28.61
N LEU A 250 -11.28 -35.25 28.19
CA LEU A 250 -12.40 -35.24 29.13
C LEU A 250 -12.77 -36.65 29.64
N ASP A 251 -12.67 -37.68 28.80
CA ASP A 251 -12.80 -39.08 29.22
C ASP A 251 -11.71 -39.46 30.24
N HIS A 252 -10.45 -39.09 29.97
CA HIS A 252 -9.36 -39.33 30.90
C HIS A 252 -9.57 -38.63 32.25
N ILE A 253 -10.08 -37.39 32.26
CA ILE A 253 -10.47 -36.67 33.49
C ILE A 253 -11.65 -37.37 34.20
N ALA A 254 -12.68 -37.81 33.48
CA ALA A 254 -13.86 -38.45 34.06
C ALA A 254 -13.52 -39.78 34.75
N GLN A 255 -12.62 -40.58 34.15
CA GLN A 255 -12.19 -41.87 34.68
C GLN A 255 -11.19 -41.73 35.85
N SER A 256 -10.22 -40.82 35.75
CA SER A 256 -9.11 -40.71 36.71
C SER A 256 -9.42 -39.84 37.94
N SER A 257 -9.64 -38.54 37.75
CA SER A 257 -9.76 -37.55 38.83
C SER A 257 -11.21 -37.13 39.12
N LYS A 258 -12.14 -37.39 38.19
CA LYS A 258 -13.55 -36.96 38.18
C LYS A 258 -13.79 -35.45 38.08
N THR A 259 -12.75 -34.65 38.26
CA THR A 259 -12.72 -33.20 38.06
C THR A 259 -11.33 -32.78 37.59
N GLY A 260 -11.25 -31.89 36.62
CA GLY A 260 -10.00 -31.51 35.97
C GLY A 260 -10.21 -30.45 34.90
N ILE A 261 -9.12 -29.88 34.37
CA ILE A 261 -9.15 -28.78 33.40
C ILE A 261 -8.15 -29.08 32.30
N VAL A 262 -8.64 -29.11 31.06
CA VAL A 262 -7.83 -29.21 29.84
C VAL A 262 -7.21 -27.85 29.55
N LYS A 263 -5.91 -27.86 29.20
CA LYS A 263 -5.17 -26.64 28.86
C LYS A 263 -4.45 -26.78 27.53
N ASP A 264 -4.19 -25.63 26.89
CA ASP A 264 -3.27 -25.55 25.76
C ASP A 264 -1.80 -25.33 26.17
N LYS A 265 -0.95 -25.10 25.17
CA LYS A 265 0.47 -24.77 25.31
C LYS A 265 0.67 -23.38 25.93
N ASN A 266 -0.20 -22.42 25.60
CA ASN A 266 -0.17 -21.02 26.08
C ASN A 266 -0.70 -20.87 27.52
N GLN A 267 -1.03 -21.98 28.20
CA GLN A 267 -1.64 -22.06 29.53
C GLN A 267 -3.05 -21.46 29.63
N ASN A 268 -3.75 -21.30 28.50
CA ASN A 268 -5.19 -21.11 28.49
C ASN A 268 -5.88 -22.36 29.05
N LEU A 269 -6.74 -22.16 30.03
CA LEU A 269 -7.77 -23.11 30.43
C LEU A 269 -8.85 -23.10 29.34
N LEU A 270 -9.27 -24.26 28.84
CA LEU A 270 -10.26 -24.33 27.75
C LEU A 270 -11.60 -24.86 28.26
N ILE A 271 -11.59 -26.14 28.65
CA ILE A 271 -12.75 -26.94 29.03
C ILE A 271 -12.36 -27.86 30.18
N GLY A 272 -13.31 -28.29 31.00
CA GLY A 272 -13.04 -29.16 32.14
C GLY A 272 -14.29 -29.81 32.70
N ILE A 273 -14.11 -30.58 33.78
CA ILE A 273 -15.21 -31.21 34.52
C ILE A 273 -15.22 -30.68 35.94
N GLU A 274 -16.35 -30.12 36.36
CA GLU A 274 -16.57 -29.63 37.72
C GLU A 274 -17.76 -30.30 38.42
N LYS A 275 -17.79 -30.19 39.75
CA LYS A 275 -18.94 -30.57 40.57
C LYS A 275 -20.03 -29.51 40.45
N ALA A 276 -21.22 -29.90 40.02
CA ALA A 276 -22.41 -29.07 40.05
C ALA A 276 -23.10 -29.17 41.43
N ASP A 277 -24.31 -28.63 41.55
CA ASP A 277 -25.15 -28.84 42.74
C ASP A 277 -25.55 -30.31 42.92
N LYS A 278 -26.02 -30.65 44.11
CA LYS A 278 -26.39 -32.04 44.45
C LYS A 278 -27.85 -32.35 44.17
N LYS A 279 -28.11 -33.29 43.24
CA LYS A 279 -29.45 -33.83 43.01
C LYS A 279 -30.02 -34.40 44.30
N PHE A 280 -31.21 -33.97 44.66
CA PHE A 280 -31.90 -34.33 45.91
C PHE A 280 -31.04 -34.10 47.19
N GLY A 281 -30.05 -33.21 47.14
CA GLY A 281 -29.12 -32.90 48.22
C GLY A 281 -28.04 -33.97 48.51
N ILE A 282 -28.11 -35.14 47.86
CA ILE A 282 -27.26 -36.30 48.20
C ILE A 282 -26.43 -36.83 47.03
N PHE A 283 -26.89 -36.75 45.79
CA PHE A 283 -26.15 -37.22 44.62
C PHE A 283 -25.33 -36.07 44.03
N GLN A 284 -24.02 -36.27 43.93
CA GLN A 284 -23.15 -35.29 43.28
C GLN A 284 -23.39 -35.35 41.77
N GLU A 285 -23.88 -34.26 41.18
CA GLU A 285 -23.88 -34.07 39.74
C GLU A 285 -22.57 -33.41 39.30
N TYR A 286 -22.21 -33.62 38.03
CA TYR A 286 -21.04 -33.03 37.41
C TYR A 286 -21.48 -32.25 36.17
N ARG A 287 -20.76 -31.19 35.82
CA ARG A 287 -20.99 -30.40 34.61
C ARG A 287 -19.68 -30.26 33.84
N ILE A 288 -19.80 -30.02 32.54
CA ILE A 288 -18.70 -29.43 31.77
C ILE A 288 -18.58 -27.97 32.22
N GLU A 289 -17.35 -27.50 32.41
CA GLU A 289 -17.06 -26.08 32.69
C GLU A 289 -16.14 -25.54 31.60
N THR A 290 -16.42 -24.32 31.13
CA THR A 290 -15.62 -23.61 30.13
C THR A 290 -15.01 -22.35 30.73
N TYR A 291 -13.80 -21.99 30.30
CA TYR A 291 -13.05 -20.90 30.92
C TYR A 291 -12.95 -19.68 29.98
N PRO A 292 -13.66 -18.57 30.26
CA PRO A 292 -13.73 -17.42 29.36
C PRO A 292 -12.40 -16.64 29.29
N LEU A 293 -12.19 -15.93 28.19
CA LEU A 293 -11.11 -14.99 27.98
C LEU A 293 -11.39 -13.67 28.71
N GLU A 294 -10.45 -13.15 29.50
CA GLU A 294 -10.40 -11.72 29.87
C GLU A 294 -9.81 -10.95 28.69
N VAL A 295 -10.61 -10.07 28.08
CA VAL A 295 -10.20 -9.33 26.87
C VAL A 295 -9.96 -7.86 27.20
N THR A 296 -8.83 -7.34 26.73
CA THR A 296 -8.56 -5.90 26.71
C THR A 296 -8.31 -5.41 25.28
N ALA A 297 -8.41 -4.10 25.07
CA ALA A 297 -8.12 -3.46 23.80
C ALA A 297 -7.30 -2.17 23.97
N THR A 298 -6.33 -1.97 23.09
CA THR A 298 -5.50 -0.77 22.93
C THR A 298 -5.66 -0.21 21.52
N THR A 299 -5.48 1.10 21.35
CA THR A 299 -5.61 1.75 20.03
C THR A 299 -4.95 3.14 20.03
N ASN A 300 -4.35 3.54 18.90
CA ASN A 300 -3.91 4.92 18.64
C ASN A 300 -4.98 5.79 17.93
N LEU A 301 -6.12 5.21 17.57
CA LEU A 301 -7.15 5.84 16.74
C LEU A 301 -7.96 6.89 17.53
N ASP A 302 -8.41 7.94 16.82
CA ASP A 302 -9.35 8.92 17.39
C ASP A 302 -10.80 8.41 17.31
N ASP A 303 -11.66 8.88 18.23
CA ASP A 303 -13.09 8.54 18.33
C ASP A 303 -13.45 7.03 18.32
N ALA A 304 -12.47 6.16 18.62
CA ALA A 304 -12.52 4.72 18.43
C ALA A 304 -13.64 4.00 19.22
N LYS A 305 -14.35 3.09 18.55
CA LYS A 305 -15.43 2.28 19.11
C LYS A 305 -15.42 0.88 18.55
N LEU A 306 -15.38 -0.12 19.42
CA LEU A 306 -15.53 -1.52 19.05
C LEU A 306 -16.98 -1.95 19.26
N LYS A 307 -17.66 -2.39 18.20
CA LYS A 307 -18.98 -3.02 18.26
C LYS A 307 -18.80 -4.53 18.36
N THR A 308 -19.32 -5.14 19.42
CA THR A 308 -19.34 -6.60 19.61
C THR A 308 -20.66 -7.23 19.17
N SER A 309 -21.71 -6.44 18.99
CA SER A 309 -23.00 -6.82 18.40
C SER A 309 -23.77 -5.57 17.97
N GLU A 310 -24.95 -5.72 17.34
CA GLU A 310 -25.84 -4.59 16.97
C GLU A 310 -26.18 -3.63 18.14
N LYS A 311 -26.09 -4.12 19.39
CA LYS A 311 -26.55 -3.43 20.60
C LYS A 311 -25.43 -3.11 21.59
N GLU A 312 -24.23 -3.64 21.36
CA GLU A 312 -23.08 -3.50 22.25
C GLU A 312 -21.96 -2.78 21.52
N SER A 313 -21.60 -1.59 22.01
CA SER A 313 -20.46 -0.83 21.50
C SER A 313 -19.69 -0.21 22.66
N THR A 314 -18.39 -0.48 22.70
CA THR A 314 -17.47 0.01 23.73
C THR A 314 -16.58 1.09 23.14
N VAL A 315 -16.60 2.29 23.74
CA VAL A 315 -15.68 3.37 23.38
C VAL A 315 -14.28 3.01 23.86
N LEU A 316 -13.32 2.95 22.95
CA LEU A 316 -11.91 2.74 23.26
C LEU A 316 -11.23 4.09 23.51
N LYS A 317 -10.32 4.15 24.47
CA LYS A 317 -9.54 5.36 24.75
C LYS A 317 -8.20 5.30 24.01
N LYS A 318 -7.92 6.33 23.20
CA LYS A 318 -6.63 6.52 22.53
C LYS A 318 -5.46 6.40 23.52
N ASN A 319 -4.49 5.56 23.16
CA ASN A 319 -3.29 5.22 23.91
C ASN A 319 -3.55 4.70 25.35
N GLN A 320 -4.70 4.06 25.61
CA GLN A 320 -5.06 3.51 26.92
C GLN A 320 -5.71 2.12 26.80
N THR A 321 -5.26 1.16 27.63
CA THR A 321 -5.86 -0.17 27.73
C THR A 321 -7.29 -0.09 28.26
N THR A 322 -8.25 -0.48 27.43
CA THR A 322 -9.67 -0.54 27.74
C THR A 322 -10.08 -1.98 28.01
N LYS A 323 -10.68 -2.27 29.17
CA LYS A 323 -11.18 -3.63 29.47
C LYS A 323 -12.51 -3.87 28.75
N LEU A 324 -12.59 -4.92 27.93
CA LEU A 324 -13.82 -5.30 27.23
C LEU A 324 -14.66 -6.29 28.05
N GLY A 325 -14.05 -7.03 28.97
CA GLY A 325 -14.75 -7.90 29.93
C GLY A 325 -14.34 -9.36 29.78
N LYS A 326 -15.31 -10.27 29.89
CA LYS A 326 -15.14 -11.70 29.70
C LYS A 326 -16.00 -12.21 28.55
N VAL A 327 -15.43 -13.05 27.69
CA VAL A 327 -16.13 -13.67 26.55
C VAL A 327 -15.80 -15.16 26.46
N HIS A 328 -16.65 -15.94 25.78
CA HIS A 328 -16.40 -17.36 25.49
C HIS A 328 -15.07 -17.55 24.73
N PHE A 329 -14.44 -18.72 24.91
CA PHE A 329 -13.22 -19.08 24.18
C PHE A 329 -13.58 -19.55 22.76
N ALA A 330 -13.92 -18.62 21.88
CA ALA A 330 -14.31 -18.88 20.50
C ALA A 330 -14.02 -17.66 19.60
N PRO A 331 -13.77 -17.86 18.29
CA PRO A 331 -13.63 -16.75 17.35
C PRO A 331 -14.90 -15.90 17.28
N ARG A 332 -14.75 -14.57 17.18
CA ARG A 332 -15.89 -13.64 17.09
C ARG A 332 -15.58 -12.45 16.19
N ASP A 333 -16.45 -12.23 15.21
CA ASP A 333 -16.40 -11.06 14.33
C ASP A 333 -16.90 -9.81 15.05
N MET A 334 -16.24 -8.69 14.83
CA MET A 334 -16.51 -7.39 15.45
C MET A 334 -16.29 -6.27 14.44
N GLN A 335 -16.88 -5.09 14.68
CA GLN A 335 -16.64 -3.91 13.83
C GLN A 335 -15.94 -2.83 14.64
N LEU A 336 -14.79 -2.39 14.14
CA LEU A 336 -14.03 -1.26 14.67
C LEU A 336 -14.39 0.01 13.88
N ASP A 337 -15.17 0.90 14.49
CA ASP A 337 -15.27 2.28 14.03
C ASP A 337 -14.10 3.10 14.61
N GLY A 338 -13.58 4.06 13.87
CA GLY A 338 -12.60 5.00 14.39
C GLY A 338 -12.30 6.14 13.43
N LYS A 339 -11.17 6.81 13.65
CA LYS A 339 -10.66 7.88 12.81
C LYS A 339 -9.13 7.84 12.75
N THR A 340 -8.59 7.83 11.53
CA THR A 340 -7.16 8.02 11.22
C THR A 340 -6.93 9.42 10.64
N GLU A 341 -5.70 9.72 10.20
CA GLU A 341 -5.39 10.95 9.48
C GLU A 341 -6.23 11.17 8.22
N VAL A 342 -6.68 10.11 7.53
CA VAL A 342 -7.52 10.21 6.31
C VAL A 342 -9.02 10.28 6.59
N GLY A 343 -9.42 10.39 7.86
CA GLY A 343 -10.81 10.58 8.26
C GLY A 343 -11.39 9.36 8.97
N LYS A 344 -12.70 9.17 8.87
CA LYS A 344 -13.41 8.10 9.58
C LYS A 344 -13.18 6.76 8.90
N ILE A 345 -12.95 5.73 9.70
CA ILE A 345 -12.72 4.36 9.25
C ILE A 345 -13.74 3.42 9.89
N SER A 346 -14.01 2.31 9.19
CA SER A 346 -14.76 1.16 9.69
C SER A 346 -14.03 -0.07 9.15
N SER A 347 -13.48 -0.91 10.04
CA SER A 347 -12.85 -2.18 9.68
C SER A 347 -13.58 -3.35 10.36
N GLU A 348 -13.66 -4.49 9.69
CA GLU A 348 -14.07 -5.75 10.30
C GLU A 348 -12.85 -6.37 10.98
N VAL A 349 -12.94 -6.61 12.29
CA VAL A 349 -11.83 -7.14 13.09
C VAL A 349 -12.29 -8.38 13.84
N LYS A 350 -11.45 -9.43 13.84
CA LYS A 350 -11.81 -10.72 14.44
C LYS A 350 -11.08 -10.91 15.77
N LEU A 351 -11.83 -11.36 16.77
CA LEU A 351 -11.26 -11.90 18.00
C LEU A 351 -10.75 -13.32 17.68
N ASP A 352 -9.42 -13.51 17.70
CA ASP A 352 -8.78 -14.82 17.56
C ASP A 352 -8.31 -15.35 18.93
N PRO A 353 -8.91 -16.43 19.46
CA PRO A 353 -8.45 -17.08 20.68
C PRO A 353 -7.03 -17.67 20.61
N ALA A 354 -6.45 -17.89 19.43
CA ALA A 354 -5.09 -18.42 19.31
C ALA A 354 -4.01 -17.42 19.75
N GLN A 355 -4.30 -16.12 19.72
CA GLN A 355 -3.42 -15.08 20.27
C GLN A 355 -3.46 -15.00 21.81
N ALA A 356 -4.35 -15.73 22.48
CA ALA A 356 -4.51 -15.66 23.92
C ALA A 356 -3.42 -16.45 24.68
N SER A 357 -3.09 -16.00 25.90
CA SER A 357 -2.32 -16.77 26.88
C SER A 357 -2.88 -16.59 28.29
N LYS A 358 -2.95 -17.68 29.06
CA LYS A 358 -3.47 -17.70 30.45
C LYS A 358 -4.88 -17.10 30.57
N ASN A 359 -5.72 -17.34 29.57
CA ASN A 359 -7.05 -16.76 29.37
C ASN A 359 -7.08 -15.23 29.28
N LYS A 360 -6.01 -14.61 28.76
CA LYS A 360 -5.96 -13.18 28.46
C LYS A 360 -5.70 -12.96 26.98
N LEU A 361 -6.41 -11.99 26.41
CA LEU A 361 -6.28 -11.58 25.02
C LEU A 361 -6.27 -10.04 24.95
N ASP A 362 -5.14 -9.49 24.54
CA ASP A 362 -4.92 -8.04 24.45
C ASP A 362 -4.95 -7.63 22.96
N LEU A 363 -6.09 -7.12 22.51
CA LEU A 363 -6.33 -6.71 21.13
C LEU A 363 -5.69 -5.35 20.86
N THR A 364 -4.90 -5.21 19.81
CA THR A 364 -4.29 -3.92 19.42
C THR A 364 -4.87 -3.45 18.09
N PHE A 365 -5.41 -2.23 18.06
CA PHE A 365 -6.05 -1.63 16.90
C PHE A 365 -5.38 -0.30 16.55
N ASN A 366 -4.24 -0.34 15.86
CA ASN A 366 -3.51 0.87 15.49
C ASN A 366 -3.71 1.21 14.00
N SER A 367 -3.67 2.50 13.67
CA SER A 367 -3.24 2.93 12.34
C SER A 367 -1.73 2.78 12.23
N GLU A 368 -1.31 2.34 11.05
CA GLU A 368 0.08 2.21 10.65
C GLU A 368 0.26 2.94 9.31
N LYS A 369 1.44 3.52 9.11
CA LYS A 369 1.81 4.09 7.81
C LYS A 369 2.05 2.96 6.83
N ARG A 370 1.29 2.95 5.73
CA ARG A 370 1.57 2.12 4.55
C ARG A 370 1.97 3.00 3.38
N LEU A 371 2.93 2.51 2.61
CA LEU A 371 3.28 3.03 1.31
C LEU A 371 2.36 2.36 0.29
N LEU A 372 1.65 3.14 -0.53
CA LEU A 372 0.75 2.64 -1.57
C LEU A 372 1.12 3.29 -2.91
N GLU A 373 0.86 2.60 -4.01
CA GLU A 373 1.02 3.14 -5.36
C GLU A 373 -0.34 3.22 -6.09
N ILE A 374 -0.56 4.28 -6.86
CA ILE A 374 -1.64 4.34 -7.86
C ILE A 374 -1.07 4.19 -9.27
N GLU A 375 -1.71 3.34 -10.06
CA GLU A 375 -1.44 3.22 -11.49
C GLU A 375 -2.50 4.01 -12.28
N PHE A 376 -2.06 4.86 -13.20
CA PHE A 376 -2.95 5.55 -14.13
C PHE A 376 -3.25 4.66 -15.36
N PRO A 377 -4.48 4.70 -15.91
CA PRO A 377 -4.81 3.92 -17.11
C PRO A 377 -4.09 4.46 -18.35
N GLU A 378 -3.87 3.59 -19.35
CA GLU A 378 -3.02 3.84 -20.54
C GLU A 378 -3.30 5.15 -21.30
N GLU A 379 -4.51 5.70 -21.20
CA GLU A 379 -4.89 6.98 -21.83
C GLU A 379 -4.31 8.22 -21.14
N VAL A 380 -3.65 8.06 -19.98
CA VAL A 380 -3.01 9.13 -19.21
C VAL A 380 -1.48 8.95 -19.27
N SER A 381 -0.88 9.36 -20.38
CA SER A 381 0.58 9.36 -20.52
C SER A 381 1.20 10.62 -19.90
N ASN A 382 2.18 10.43 -19.02
CA ASN A 382 2.97 11.50 -18.36
C ASN A 382 2.11 12.58 -17.65
N PRO A 383 1.25 12.22 -16.67
CA PRO A 383 0.50 13.21 -15.88
C PRO A 383 1.42 14.10 -15.05
N THR A 384 1.08 15.39 -14.94
CA THR A 384 1.73 16.37 -14.06
C THR A 384 0.77 16.79 -12.94
N ASP A 385 1.23 17.60 -11.97
CA ASP A 385 0.44 18.13 -10.85
C ASP A 385 -0.41 17.07 -10.11
N ILE A 386 0.13 15.85 -9.99
CA ILE A 386 -0.55 14.71 -9.38
C ILE A 386 -0.92 15.05 -7.93
N LYS A 387 -2.16 14.76 -7.55
CA LYS A 387 -2.70 14.90 -6.19
C LYS A 387 -3.55 13.69 -5.87
N VAL A 388 -3.06 12.81 -5.01
CA VAL A 388 -3.78 11.62 -4.56
C VAL A 388 -4.64 11.96 -3.35
N ALA A 389 -5.90 11.54 -3.37
CA ALA A 389 -6.82 11.78 -2.27
C ALA A 389 -7.53 10.48 -1.83
N VAL A 390 -7.35 10.14 -0.56
CA VAL A 390 -7.92 8.96 0.11
C VAL A 390 -9.06 9.42 1.02
N ASN A 391 -10.23 8.79 0.89
CA ASN A 391 -11.46 9.13 1.62
C ASN A 391 -11.88 10.62 1.51
N GLY A 392 -11.40 11.32 0.49
CA GLY A 392 -11.66 12.75 0.25
C GLY A 392 -10.64 13.72 0.86
N LYS A 393 -9.57 13.25 1.50
CA LYS A 393 -8.43 14.07 1.96
C LYS A 393 -7.23 13.86 1.03
N GLU A 394 -6.56 14.94 0.62
CA GLU A 394 -5.27 14.87 -0.10
C GLU A 394 -4.19 14.25 0.81
N VAL A 395 -3.42 13.28 0.28
CA VAL A 395 -2.40 12.50 1.03
C VAL A 395 -1.00 12.53 0.40
N GLY A 396 -0.90 12.76 -0.92
CA GLY A 396 0.39 12.76 -1.62
C GLY A 396 0.31 13.44 -2.98
N THR A 397 1.47 13.80 -3.52
CA THR A 397 1.61 14.56 -4.79
C THR A 397 2.33 13.77 -5.89
N SER A 398 2.23 12.44 -5.83
CA SER A 398 3.00 11.46 -6.60
C SER A 398 2.20 10.17 -6.73
N THR A 399 2.57 9.26 -7.64
CA THR A 399 1.91 7.95 -7.77
C THR A 399 2.10 7.08 -6.53
N LEU A 400 3.30 7.13 -5.95
CA LEU A 400 3.67 6.51 -4.68
C LEU A 400 3.42 7.50 -3.52
N PHE A 401 2.73 7.07 -2.46
CA PHE A 401 2.37 7.93 -1.32
C PHE A 401 2.23 7.14 -0.01
N GLU A 402 2.48 7.79 1.13
CA GLU A 402 2.21 7.22 2.46
C GLU A 402 0.76 7.50 2.90
N VAL A 403 0.15 6.57 3.63
CA VAL A 403 -1.17 6.76 4.23
C VAL A 403 -1.33 6.01 5.56
N ASP A 404 -2.03 6.64 6.52
CA ASP A 404 -2.33 6.12 7.85
C ASP A 404 -3.61 5.25 7.81
N VAL A 405 -3.45 3.92 7.82
CA VAL A 405 -4.51 2.92 7.62
C VAL A 405 -4.48 1.79 8.65
N VAL A 406 -5.59 1.08 8.80
CA VAL A 406 -5.74 -0.13 9.63
C VAL A 406 -5.91 -1.35 8.71
N ALA A 407 -5.48 -2.54 9.14
CA ALA A 407 -5.78 -3.78 8.42
C ALA A 407 -7.30 -3.97 8.20
N HIS A 408 -7.67 -4.57 7.06
CA HIS A 408 -9.04 -4.78 6.58
C HIS A 408 -9.89 -3.50 6.38
N GLN A 409 -9.26 -2.32 6.39
CA GLN A 409 -9.95 -1.05 6.15
C GLN A 409 -10.31 -0.89 4.66
N GLU A 410 -11.58 -0.61 4.36
CA GLU A 410 -11.97 -0.11 3.04
C GLU A 410 -11.60 1.38 2.88
N ILE A 411 -10.97 1.73 1.76
CA ILE A 411 -10.66 3.11 1.38
C ILE A 411 -11.17 3.45 -0.03
N GLU A 412 -11.56 4.71 -0.23
CA GLU A 412 -11.86 5.29 -1.53
C GLU A 412 -10.68 6.15 -2.01
N VAL A 413 -9.99 5.72 -3.07
CA VAL A 413 -8.82 6.40 -3.64
C VAL A 413 -9.16 7.01 -5.00
N HIS A 414 -8.70 8.24 -5.23
CA HIS A 414 -8.77 8.90 -6.54
C HIS A 414 -7.62 9.89 -6.69
N ALA A 415 -7.28 10.23 -7.93
CA ALA A 415 -6.26 11.22 -8.24
C ALA A 415 -6.85 12.40 -9.04
N VAL A 416 -6.43 13.60 -8.68
CA VAL A 416 -6.48 14.78 -9.54
C VAL A 416 -5.11 14.90 -10.22
N PHE A 417 -5.09 15.28 -11.51
CA PHE A 417 -3.86 15.43 -12.28
C PHE A 417 -4.04 16.47 -13.39
N SER A 418 -2.92 17.00 -13.87
CA SER A 418 -2.86 17.86 -15.06
C SER A 418 -2.33 17.08 -16.26
N LEU A 419 -2.84 17.38 -17.45
CA LEU A 419 -2.32 16.89 -18.72
C LEU A 419 -2.60 17.93 -19.82
N ASN A 420 -1.58 18.33 -20.60
CA ASN A 420 -1.66 19.46 -21.54
C ASN A 420 -2.18 20.78 -20.89
N ASN A 421 -1.80 21.03 -19.63
CA ASN A 421 -2.27 22.17 -18.81
C ASN A 421 -3.80 22.21 -18.51
N GLU A 422 -4.56 21.16 -18.85
CA GLU A 422 -5.92 20.95 -18.35
C GLU A 422 -5.91 20.02 -17.14
N SER A 423 -6.76 20.30 -16.14
CA SER A 423 -6.94 19.43 -14.96
C SER A 423 -8.07 18.41 -15.16
N TYR A 424 -7.80 17.20 -14.69
CA TYR A 424 -8.64 16.01 -14.79
C TYR A 424 -8.71 15.29 -13.43
N THR A 425 -9.65 14.35 -13.30
CA THR A 425 -9.85 13.57 -12.07
C THR A 425 -10.27 12.16 -12.43
N THR A 426 -9.73 11.17 -11.73
CA THR A 426 -10.11 9.76 -11.90
C THR A 426 -11.47 9.47 -11.24
N GLU A 427 -12.07 8.34 -11.60
CA GLU A 427 -13.10 7.73 -10.76
C GLU A 427 -12.49 7.28 -9.42
N LYS A 428 -13.35 7.05 -8.43
CA LYS A 428 -12.96 6.51 -7.13
C LYS A 428 -12.79 4.99 -7.22
N ALA A 429 -11.57 4.51 -7.01
CA ALA A 429 -11.31 3.11 -6.71
C ALA A 429 -11.71 2.80 -5.26
N LYS A 430 -12.26 1.61 -5.01
CA LYS A 430 -12.44 1.04 -3.66
C LYS A 430 -11.42 -0.08 -3.47
N VAL A 431 -10.67 -0.01 -2.37
CA VAL A 431 -9.60 -0.96 -2.03
C VAL A 431 -9.74 -1.36 -0.56
N THR A 432 -9.40 -2.60 -0.22
CA THR A 432 -9.39 -3.12 1.16
C THR A 432 -7.96 -3.46 1.53
N ILE A 433 -7.41 -2.76 2.52
CA ILE A 433 -6.02 -2.89 2.97
C ILE A 433 -5.77 -4.29 3.57
N GLY A 434 -4.71 -4.96 3.13
CA GLY A 434 -4.29 -6.28 3.60
C GLY A 434 -3.81 -6.32 5.06
N GLU A 435 -3.52 -7.52 5.57
CA GLU A 435 -2.97 -7.69 6.93
C GLU A 435 -1.49 -7.32 7.00
N THR A 436 -0.71 -7.64 5.95
CA THR A 436 0.75 -7.48 5.89
C THR A 436 1.18 -6.20 5.16
N PRO A 437 2.26 -5.51 5.58
CA PRO A 437 2.81 -4.37 4.83
C PRO A 437 3.53 -4.76 3.53
N ASP A 438 3.91 -6.04 3.37
CA ASP A 438 4.67 -6.56 2.22
C ASP A 438 3.79 -6.82 0.97
N ASP A 439 2.50 -6.49 1.03
CA ASP A 439 1.61 -6.53 -0.13
C ASP A 439 1.74 -5.19 -0.89
N ASP A 440 2.46 -5.20 -2.02
CA ASP A 440 2.57 -4.08 -2.97
C ASP A 440 1.19 -3.77 -3.62
N GLU A 441 0.30 -3.10 -2.87
CA GLU A 441 -1.05 -2.75 -3.29
C GLU A 441 -1.03 -1.63 -4.36
N VAL A 442 -0.78 -2.02 -5.61
CA VAL A 442 -0.92 -1.15 -6.80
C VAL A 442 -2.40 -0.92 -7.11
N ILE A 443 -2.85 0.33 -6.98
CA ILE A 443 -4.24 0.75 -7.14
C ILE A 443 -4.47 1.28 -8.56
N THR A 444 -4.86 0.41 -9.49
CA THR A 444 -5.21 0.82 -10.87
C THR A 444 -6.46 1.71 -10.90
N LEU A 445 -6.26 3.00 -11.19
CA LEU A 445 -7.32 4.00 -11.32
C LEU A 445 -8.02 3.92 -12.68
N LYS A 446 -9.19 4.55 -12.79
CA LYS A 446 -10.04 4.55 -13.99
C LYS A 446 -10.53 5.94 -14.33
N LEU A 447 -10.78 6.20 -15.61
CA LEU A 447 -11.38 7.44 -16.09
C LEU A 447 -12.87 7.23 -16.37
N SER A 448 -13.68 8.25 -16.05
CA SER A 448 -15.05 8.29 -16.54
C SER A 448 -15.07 8.53 -18.05
N LYS A 449 -16.14 8.09 -18.71
CA LYS A 449 -16.28 8.19 -20.18
C LYS A 449 -16.14 9.63 -20.69
N ASP A 450 -16.62 10.61 -19.92
CA ASP A 450 -16.55 12.03 -20.27
C ASP A 450 -15.12 12.58 -20.12
N VAL A 451 -14.36 12.15 -19.10
CA VAL A 451 -12.95 12.50 -18.92
C VAL A 451 -12.09 11.87 -20.01
N ALA A 452 -12.27 10.57 -20.28
CA ALA A 452 -11.56 9.87 -21.35
C ALA A 452 -11.86 10.44 -22.75
N LYS A 453 -13.08 10.96 -22.96
CA LYS A 453 -13.42 11.72 -24.19
C LYS A 453 -12.70 13.06 -24.23
N ARG A 454 -12.78 13.87 -23.17
CA ARG A 454 -12.12 15.19 -23.11
C ARG A 454 -10.62 15.11 -23.39
N LEU A 455 -9.92 14.12 -22.82
CA LEU A 455 -8.50 13.89 -23.08
C LEU A 455 -8.22 13.67 -24.58
N LYS A 456 -9.02 12.85 -25.27
CA LYS A 456 -8.87 12.55 -26.71
C LYS A 456 -9.24 13.74 -27.59
N ASP A 457 -10.28 14.50 -27.22
CA ASP A 457 -10.66 15.75 -27.89
C ASP A 457 -9.53 16.81 -27.75
N ALA A 458 -8.96 16.98 -26.55
CA ALA A 458 -7.87 17.91 -26.27
C ALA A 458 -6.55 17.51 -26.95
N GLU A 459 -6.19 16.23 -26.96
CA GLU A 459 -5.01 15.72 -27.69
C GLU A 459 -5.14 15.98 -29.19
N THR A 460 -6.33 15.75 -29.76
CA THR A 460 -6.62 16.01 -31.18
C THR A 460 -6.50 17.49 -31.50
N ALA A 461 -7.04 18.38 -30.65
CA ALA A 461 -6.91 19.83 -30.80
C ALA A 461 -5.44 20.29 -30.68
N ARG A 462 -4.66 19.70 -29.77
CA ARG A 462 -3.22 19.98 -29.61
C ARG A 462 -2.45 19.62 -30.88
N LYS A 463 -2.64 18.41 -31.41
CA LYS A 463 -2.00 17.93 -32.65
C LYS A 463 -2.35 18.79 -33.86
N ALA A 464 -3.62 19.21 -33.98
CA ALA A 464 -4.04 20.11 -35.07
C ALA A 464 -3.33 21.47 -35.00
N LYS A 465 -3.24 22.07 -33.82
CA LYS A 465 -2.56 23.36 -33.60
C LYS A 465 -1.05 23.29 -33.79
N GLU A 466 -0.42 22.18 -33.40
CA GLU A 466 1.01 21.90 -33.60
C GLU A 466 1.36 21.78 -35.09
N GLU A 467 0.55 21.03 -35.85
CA GLU A 467 0.67 20.88 -37.30
C GLU A 467 0.40 22.20 -38.07
N GLU A 468 -0.53 23.04 -37.59
CA GLU A 468 -0.76 24.38 -38.12
C GLU A 468 0.43 25.32 -37.87
N ALA A 469 0.95 25.34 -36.64
CA ALA A 469 2.12 26.13 -36.28
C ALA A 469 3.36 25.74 -37.09
N LYS A 470 3.60 24.44 -37.27
CA LYS A 470 4.69 23.90 -38.09
C LYS A 470 4.59 24.38 -39.55
N LYS A 471 3.40 24.33 -40.15
CA LYS A 471 3.17 24.82 -41.52
C LYS A 471 3.39 26.33 -41.64
N ALA A 472 3.02 27.11 -40.62
CA ALA A 472 3.30 28.55 -40.59
C ALA A 472 4.81 28.84 -40.51
N GLU A 473 5.58 28.05 -39.75
CA GLU A 473 7.04 28.16 -39.65
C GLU A 473 7.76 27.73 -40.94
N GLU A 474 7.38 26.59 -41.53
CA GLU A 474 7.86 26.13 -42.84
C GLU A 474 7.61 27.20 -43.92
N LYS A 475 6.41 27.77 -43.96
CA LYS A 475 6.05 28.84 -44.91
C LYS A 475 6.85 30.12 -44.67
N LYS A 476 7.02 30.55 -43.40
CA LYS A 476 7.85 31.71 -43.04
C LYS A 476 9.30 31.51 -43.49
N THR A 477 9.83 30.29 -43.34
CA THR A 477 11.18 29.93 -43.76
C THR A 477 11.34 30.03 -45.28
N ALA A 478 10.45 29.39 -46.06
CA ALA A 478 10.48 29.45 -47.52
C ALA A 478 10.39 30.89 -48.07
N ILE A 479 9.55 31.73 -47.47
CA ILE A 479 9.42 33.16 -47.81
C ILE A 479 10.68 33.95 -47.45
N THR A 480 11.32 33.62 -46.33
CA THR A 480 12.58 34.26 -45.89
C THR A 480 13.69 34.01 -46.92
N SER A 481 13.87 32.75 -47.35
CA SER A 481 14.83 32.38 -48.40
C SER A 481 14.52 33.05 -49.74
N PHE A 482 13.25 33.01 -50.19
CA PHE A 482 12.81 33.66 -51.43
C PHE A 482 13.19 35.16 -51.47
N LEU A 483 12.97 35.90 -50.37
CA LEU A 483 13.29 37.32 -50.30
C LEU A 483 14.80 37.59 -50.13
N GLN A 484 15.56 36.69 -49.50
CA GLN A 484 17.02 36.77 -49.43
C GLN A 484 17.69 36.57 -50.80
N ASP A 485 17.24 35.59 -51.58
CA ASP A 485 17.69 35.35 -52.95
C ASP A 485 17.36 36.54 -53.85
N TYR A 486 16.11 36.99 -53.82
CA TYR A 486 15.65 38.20 -54.49
C TYR A 486 16.53 39.42 -54.18
N ARG A 487 16.80 39.67 -52.88
CA ARG A 487 17.63 40.79 -52.42
C ARG A 487 19.07 40.68 -52.95
N THR A 488 19.64 39.49 -52.95
CA THR A 488 20.98 39.22 -53.50
C THR A 488 21.05 39.53 -55.00
N GLU A 489 20.03 39.12 -55.74
CA GLU A 489 19.93 39.35 -57.19
C GLU A 489 19.65 40.82 -57.55
N ILE A 490 18.92 41.56 -56.71
CA ILE A 490 18.81 43.02 -56.81
C ILE A 490 20.18 43.69 -56.60
N PHE A 491 20.95 43.27 -55.59
CA PHE A 491 22.23 43.89 -55.26
C PHE A 491 23.28 43.61 -56.35
N SER A 492 23.28 42.40 -56.90
CA SER A 492 24.05 42.00 -58.09
C SER A 492 23.63 42.78 -59.34
N SER A 493 22.32 42.93 -59.58
CA SER A 493 21.79 43.72 -60.70
C SER A 493 22.08 45.21 -60.59
N VAL A 494 22.13 45.76 -59.37
CA VAL A 494 22.56 47.14 -59.11
C VAL A 494 24.01 47.32 -59.52
N SER A 495 24.96 46.51 -59.03
CA SER A 495 26.38 46.67 -59.37
C SER A 495 26.66 46.40 -60.86
N SER A 496 26.10 45.31 -61.42
CA SER A 496 26.29 44.93 -62.83
C SER A 496 25.45 45.75 -63.84
N ARG A 497 24.53 46.61 -63.36
CA ARG A 497 23.55 47.35 -64.17
C ARG A 497 22.70 46.42 -65.06
N SER A 498 22.25 45.30 -64.50
CA SER A 498 21.49 44.25 -65.19
C SER A 498 20.10 44.01 -64.57
N ASN A 499 19.45 42.89 -64.91
CA ASN A 499 18.07 42.54 -64.55
C ASN A 499 17.93 41.03 -64.24
N THR A 500 18.81 40.50 -63.38
CA THR A 500 18.78 39.09 -62.95
C THR A 500 17.63 38.78 -62.00
N TYR A 501 17.11 39.81 -61.30
CA TYR A 501 15.97 39.71 -60.40
C TYR A 501 14.60 39.52 -61.09
N SER A 502 14.53 39.62 -62.42
CA SER A 502 13.27 39.54 -63.18
C SER A 502 12.43 38.28 -62.87
N LYS A 503 13.09 37.15 -62.55
CA LYS A 503 12.45 35.88 -62.14
C LYS A 503 11.68 35.93 -60.82
N TYR A 504 11.89 36.95 -59.97
CA TYR A 504 11.17 37.12 -58.69
C TYR A 504 9.94 38.03 -58.79
N TYR A 505 9.65 38.64 -59.95
CA TYR A 505 8.53 39.57 -60.12
C TYR A 505 7.43 39.00 -61.02
N ASP A 506 6.19 39.45 -60.79
CA ASP A 506 5.19 39.48 -61.85
C ASP A 506 5.63 40.61 -62.81
N THR A 507 6.11 40.26 -63.99
CA THR A 507 6.71 41.22 -64.94
C THR A 507 5.68 42.18 -65.56
N SER A 508 4.39 42.00 -65.28
CA SER A 508 3.34 42.98 -65.59
C SER A 508 3.17 44.07 -64.52
N SER A 509 3.71 43.86 -63.31
CA SER A 509 3.58 44.77 -62.16
C SER A 509 4.32 46.09 -62.33
N ASP A 510 3.84 47.14 -61.67
CA ASP A 510 4.51 48.45 -61.67
C ASP A 510 5.80 48.44 -60.84
N ALA A 511 5.84 47.69 -59.73
CA ALA A 511 7.05 47.51 -58.93
C ALA A 511 8.22 46.89 -59.74
N TYR A 512 7.93 46.00 -60.69
CA TYR A 512 8.94 45.50 -61.63
C TYR A 512 9.44 46.61 -62.58
N LYS A 513 8.52 47.40 -63.15
CA LYS A 513 8.86 48.50 -64.09
C LYS A 513 9.71 49.56 -63.41
N GLU A 514 9.34 49.98 -62.19
CA GLU A 514 10.12 50.90 -61.35
C GLU A 514 11.54 50.38 -61.08
N MET A 515 11.67 49.10 -60.73
CA MET A 515 12.99 48.49 -60.47
C MET A 515 13.85 48.40 -61.75
N VAL A 516 13.23 48.12 -62.90
CA VAL A 516 13.89 48.11 -64.22
C VAL A 516 14.35 49.50 -64.63
N GLU A 517 13.51 50.54 -64.45
CA GLU A 517 13.92 51.94 -64.68
C GLU A 517 15.06 52.35 -63.74
N TRP A 518 15.00 51.93 -62.48
CA TRP A 518 16.06 52.17 -61.51
C TRP A 518 17.38 51.51 -61.93
N THR A 519 17.43 50.20 -62.20
CA THR A 519 18.70 49.51 -62.49
C THR A 519 19.19 49.72 -63.92
N THR A 520 18.41 49.34 -64.93
CA THR A 520 18.84 49.33 -66.35
C THR A 520 18.42 50.60 -67.11
N GLY A 521 17.32 51.25 -66.70
CA GLY A 521 16.91 52.57 -67.20
C GLY A 521 17.85 53.72 -66.78
N GLY A 522 18.82 53.45 -65.90
CA GLY A 522 19.90 54.36 -65.57
C GLY A 522 19.73 55.14 -64.26
N GLY A 523 18.69 54.85 -63.46
CA GLY A 523 18.49 55.45 -62.13
C GLY A 523 19.71 55.33 -61.21
N VAL A 524 20.26 54.12 -61.05
CA VAL A 524 21.50 53.84 -60.28
C VAL A 524 22.67 54.70 -60.78
N LYS A 525 22.82 54.85 -62.11
CA LYS A 525 23.89 55.67 -62.71
C LYS A 525 23.67 57.17 -62.44
N LYS A 526 22.43 57.65 -62.52
CA LYS A 526 22.03 59.03 -62.20
C LYS A 526 22.20 59.36 -60.72
N ALA A 527 22.11 58.35 -59.84
CA ALA A 527 22.33 58.48 -58.40
C ALA A 527 23.82 58.38 -57.98
N GLU A 528 24.75 58.17 -58.94
CA GLU A 528 26.19 57.97 -58.72
C GLU A 528 26.53 56.73 -57.86
N ILE A 529 25.61 55.77 -57.72
CA ILE A 529 25.78 54.57 -56.91
C ILE A 529 26.70 53.59 -57.65
N ASP A 530 27.65 53.00 -56.94
CA ASP A 530 28.51 51.94 -57.47
C ASP A 530 27.90 50.55 -57.21
N TYR A 531 27.87 50.12 -55.95
CA TYR A 531 27.27 48.87 -55.47
C TYR A 531 26.63 49.03 -54.07
N TYR A 532 25.96 47.97 -53.60
CA TYR A 532 25.40 47.89 -52.24
C TYR A 532 26.09 46.77 -51.44
N THR A 533 26.35 47.00 -50.15
CA THR A 533 26.74 45.94 -49.20
C THR A 533 25.52 45.52 -48.38
N PRO A 534 25.18 44.22 -48.30
CA PRO A 534 24.06 43.75 -47.49
C PRO A 534 24.33 43.88 -45.99
N GLY A 535 23.43 44.55 -45.28
CA GLY A 535 23.29 44.48 -43.82
C GLY A 535 22.16 43.51 -43.42
N VAL A 536 21.54 43.78 -42.26
CA VAL A 536 20.45 42.99 -41.66
C VAL A 536 19.28 42.76 -42.64
N PHE A 537 18.66 41.58 -42.54
CA PHE A 537 17.39 41.24 -43.18
C PHE A 537 16.56 40.39 -42.20
N ASN A 538 15.43 40.92 -41.74
CA ASN A 538 14.51 40.24 -40.81
C ASN A 538 13.09 40.22 -41.38
N VAL A 539 12.43 39.05 -41.39
CA VAL A 539 10.99 38.95 -41.68
C VAL A 539 10.20 39.17 -40.39
N LEU A 540 9.52 40.31 -40.32
CA LEU A 540 8.74 40.78 -39.16
C LEU A 540 7.39 40.06 -39.05
N SER A 541 6.67 39.94 -40.18
CA SER A 541 5.37 39.24 -40.23
C SER A 541 5.09 38.67 -41.62
N VAL A 542 4.34 37.57 -41.65
CA VAL A 542 3.74 36.97 -42.86
C VAL A 542 2.24 36.86 -42.60
N THR A 543 1.40 37.43 -43.46
CA THR A 543 -0.07 37.27 -43.42
C THR A 543 -0.61 36.86 -44.79
N GLU A 544 -1.79 36.25 -44.82
CA GLU A 544 -2.50 35.92 -46.07
C GLU A 544 -3.76 36.78 -46.20
N GLU A 545 -3.88 37.48 -47.33
CA GLU A 545 -4.98 38.39 -47.62
C GLU A 545 -5.42 38.20 -49.08
N ASN A 546 -6.65 37.75 -49.29
CA ASN A 546 -7.26 37.56 -50.62
C ASN A 546 -6.45 36.65 -51.58
N GLY A 547 -5.73 35.65 -51.05
CA GLY A 547 -4.89 34.73 -51.84
C GLY A 547 -3.49 35.29 -52.21
N MET A 548 -3.15 36.48 -51.72
CA MET A 548 -1.79 37.02 -51.73
C MET A 548 -1.17 36.89 -50.35
N VAL A 549 0.16 36.81 -50.29
CA VAL A 549 0.92 36.76 -49.04
C VAL A 549 1.60 38.10 -48.82
N ILE A 550 1.24 38.78 -47.73
CA ILE A 550 1.78 40.07 -47.34
C ILE A 550 2.94 39.82 -46.38
N VAL A 551 4.14 40.31 -46.73
CA VAL A 551 5.36 40.05 -45.96
C VAL A 551 6.00 41.37 -45.56
N LYS A 552 6.12 41.61 -44.26
CA LYS A 552 6.81 42.78 -43.71
C LYS A 552 8.24 42.42 -43.36
N THR A 553 9.20 43.21 -43.81
CA THR A 553 10.63 43.03 -43.53
C THR A 553 11.24 44.29 -42.94
N HIS A 554 12.31 44.11 -42.19
CA HIS A 554 13.27 45.16 -41.85
C HIS A 554 14.58 44.87 -42.59
N GLU A 555 15.10 45.84 -43.34
CA GLU A 555 16.24 45.68 -44.24
C GLU A 555 17.25 46.82 -44.13
N GLU A 556 18.51 46.45 -43.92
CA GLU A 556 19.63 47.40 -43.87
C GLU A 556 20.64 47.13 -44.97
N TYR A 557 21.27 48.17 -45.51
CA TYR A 557 22.35 48.04 -46.48
C TYR A 557 23.16 49.33 -46.61
N THR A 558 24.45 49.19 -46.87
CA THR A 558 25.34 50.32 -47.15
C THR A 558 25.35 50.61 -48.65
N VAL A 559 25.16 51.87 -49.02
CA VAL A 559 25.23 52.38 -50.39
C VAL A 559 26.59 53.02 -50.62
N HIS A 560 27.37 52.45 -51.55
CA HIS A 560 28.67 52.97 -51.98
C HIS A 560 28.49 53.81 -53.24
N TYR A 561 29.29 54.87 -53.38
CA TYR A 561 29.22 55.81 -54.50
C TYR A 561 30.49 55.77 -55.37
N VAL A 562 30.31 56.03 -56.67
CA VAL A 562 31.40 56.13 -57.67
C VAL A 562 32.22 57.42 -57.46
N THR A 563 31.62 58.43 -56.84
CA THR A 563 32.26 59.70 -56.46
C THR A 563 32.80 59.63 -55.03
N SER A 564 33.70 60.53 -54.64
CA SER A 564 34.25 60.63 -53.27
C SER A 564 33.25 61.11 -52.20
N ARG A 565 31.95 60.89 -52.44
CA ARG A 565 30.88 61.04 -51.45
C ARG A 565 31.03 59.94 -50.40
N LYS A 566 30.82 60.29 -49.13
CA LYS A 566 30.76 59.31 -48.03
C LYS A 566 29.59 58.35 -48.23
N ASP A 567 29.83 57.06 -48.03
CA ASP A 567 28.83 55.99 -48.10
C ASP A 567 27.64 56.26 -47.17
N SER A 568 26.46 55.79 -47.59
CA SER A 568 25.20 56.02 -46.88
C SER A 568 24.64 54.71 -46.33
N GLN A 569 24.37 54.64 -45.03
CA GLN A 569 23.63 53.53 -44.45
C GLN A 569 22.13 53.73 -44.71
N SER A 570 21.52 52.76 -45.38
CA SER A 570 20.08 52.64 -45.51
C SER A 570 19.56 51.63 -44.49
N SER A 571 18.47 51.99 -43.81
CA SER A 571 17.66 51.10 -42.97
C SER A 571 16.20 51.39 -43.31
N LYS A 572 15.43 50.36 -43.68
CA LYS A 572 14.08 50.47 -44.24
C LYS A 572 13.20 49.31 -43.83
N ASP A 573 12.00 49.62 -43.37
CA ASP A 573 10.91 48.67 -43.33
C ASP A 573 10.23 48.59 -44.71
N LYS A 574 9.94 47.39 -45.18
CA LYS A 574 9.23 47.15 -46.44
C LYS A 574 8.05 46.21 -46.23
N THR A 575 7.05 46.36 -47.09
CA THR A 575 5.93 45.42 -47.23
C THR A 575 5.91 44.89 -48.66
N TYR A 576 6.21 43.61 -48.84
CA TYR A 576 6.07 42.90 -50.10
C TYR A 576 4.66 42.31 -50.23
N THR A 577 4.07 42.43 -51.42
CA THR A 577 2.88 41.67 -51.80
C THR A 577 3.32 40.53 -52.72
N LEU A 578 3.29 39.30 -52.22
CA LEU A 578 3.68 38.10 -52.94
C LEU A 578 2.46 37.34 -53.45
N LYS A 579 2.54 36.84 -54.69
CA LYS A 579 1.53 35.99 -55.32
C LYS A 579 2.13 34.57 -55.46
N PRO A 580 1.50 33.53 -54.90
CA PRO A 580 1.95 32.15 -55.10
C PRO A 580 1.89 31.74 -56.58
N VAL A 581 2.92 31.07 -57.08
CA VAL A 581 3.03 30.57 -58.46
C VAL A 581 3.77 29.22 -58.43
N GLY A 582 3.02 28.12 -58.48
CA GLY A 582 3.58 26.79 -58.26
C GLY A 582 4.19 26.67 -56.86
N ASP A 583 5.39 26.10 -56.78
CA ASP A 583 6.13 25.90 -55.52
C ASP A 583 6.91 27.15 -55.05
N THR A 584 6.67 28.31 -55.67
CA THR A 584 7.39 29.56 -55.38
C THR A 584 6.44 30.78 -55.40
N TYR A 585 7.01 31.99 -55.30
CA TYR A 585 6.30 33.25 -55.24
C TYR A 585 6.73 34.20 -56.37
N VAL A 586 5.92 35.21 -56.66
CA VAL A 586 6.33 36.40 -57.41
C VAL A 586 5.90 37.67 -56.70
N ILE A 587 6.77 38.68 -56.70
CA ILE A 587 6.52 40.01 -56.16
C ILE A 587 5.60 40.76 -57.12
N THR A 588 4.49 41.27 -56.59
CA THR A 588 3.50 42.07 -57.34
C THR A 588 3.49 43.54 -56.92
N ALA A 589 3.88 43.84 -55.68
CA ALA A 589 4.09 45.19 -55.18
C ALA A 589 5.14 45.20 -54.06
N ILE A 590 5.84 46.34 -53.91
CA ILE A 590 6.72 46.64 -52.78
C ILE A 590 6.36 48.04 -52.28
N ALA A 591 5.90 48.14 -51.04
CA ALA A 591 5.77 49.42 -50.35
C ALA A 591 6.96 49.61 -49.41
N VAL A 592 7.64 50.76 -49.47
CA VAL A 592 8.68 51.14 -48.51
C VAL A 592 8.04 52.07 -47.48
N THR A 593 8.07 51.69 -46.20
CA THR A 593 7.59 52.56 -45.13
C THR A 593 8.61 53.68 -44.93
N ALA A 594 8.16 54.94 -45.04
CA ALA A 594 8.97 56.06 -44.59
C ALA A 594 9.05 56.05 -43.06
N GLY A 595 10.24 55.89 -42.51
CA GLY A 595 10.49 56.18 -41.09
C GLY A 595 10.33 57.69 -40.84
N ASN A 596 9.76 58.03 -39.68
CA ASN A 596 9.70 59.40 -39.15
C ASN A 596 11.10 59.89 -38.72
#